data_AF-A0A915A792-F1
#
_entry.id   AF-A0A915A792-F1
#
_cell.length_a   1.000
_cell.length_b   1.000
_cell.length_c   1.000
_cell.angle_alpha   90.00
_cell.angle_beta   90.00
_cell.angle_gamma   90.00
#
_symmetry.space_group_name_H-M   'P 1'
#
loop_
_entity.id
_entity.type
_entity.pdbx_description
1 polymer ?
#
loop_
_entity_poly.entity_id
_entity_poly.type
_entity_poly.pdbx_seq_one_letter_code
_entity_poly.pdbx_strand_id
1 'polypeptide(L)'
;YWLLERYIRLLISLKMFTMIPFYASKLPPETAEHIIINFMYEIEDEKIRLNVLAAAHSVGIDTTELCNKLFAHAIEVNDAADEGDKCDLKLISAWNWLKYPGKEALIEALFAANLILRRFFGVEKLKEAKLLFEQMEGGLCDVVEKFWSIEFIGTSLPRELADAIAENRSYQAYLVALDDFNSWFNHFKMSEPEVPRTPSKDLWIRMDIQQRAAFEVEQAKAAELCTRHRSAGDVLCETAIDSLIGILLFPGGWLKFTFLEQNITNEKVRERMEKLREIRQSYLAAVVGMLIVIYDQSQDSHGAVRLADLLADEKYEIAEALSRDQLRGFCRHLAVISGGMNKWT
;
A
#
# COMPACT_ATOMS: atom_id res chain seq x y z
N TYR A 1 9.43 31.81 -33.42
CA TYR A 1 9.02 30.95 -32.29
C TYR A 1 7.51 30.96 -32.07
N TRP A 2 6.83 32.11 -31.95
CA TRP A 2 5.36 32.19 -31.75
C TRP A 2 4.50 31.36 -32.73
N LEU A 3 4.84 31.35 -34.03
CA LEU A 3 4.11 30.58 -35.05
C LEU A 3 4.22 29.07 -34.80
N LEU A 4 5.40 28.62 -34.37
CA LEU A 4 5.69 27.21 -34.10
C LEU A 4 5.00 26.74 -32.82
N GLU A 5 4.98 27.55 -31.76
CA GLU A 5 4.21 27.26 -30.54
C GLU A 5 2.71 27.12 -30.85
N ARG A 6 2.16 28.00 -31.68
CA ARG A 6 0.75 27.94 -32.07
C ARG A 6 0.46 26.72 -32.94
N TYR A 7 1.40 26.33 -33.79
CA TYR A 7 1.32 25.10 -34.56
C TYR A 7 1.36 23.85 -33.66
N ILE A 8 2.21 23.81 -32.63
CA ILE A 8 2.23 22.71 -31.66
C ILE A 8 0.89 22.62 -30.91
N ARG A 9 0.30 23.75 -30.50
CA ARG A 9 -1.05 23.75 -29.90
C ARG A 9 -2.12 23.20 -30.85
N LEU A 10 -2.02 23.49 -32.15
CA LEU A 10 -2.90 22.91 -33.16
C LEU A 10 -2.71 21.38 -33.25
N LEU A 11 -1.47 20.89 -33.27
CA LEU A 11 -1.18 19.45 -33.28
C LEU A 11 -1.76 18.73 -32.07
N ILE A 12 -1.69 19.33 -30.89
CA ILE A 12 -2.33 18.81 -29.66
C ILE A 12 -3.84 18.71 -29.86
N SER A 13 -4.49 19.76 -30.37
CA SER A 13 -5.94 19.75 -30.61
C SER A 13 -6.39 18.73 -31.65
N LEU A 14 -5.55 18.44 -32.65
CA LEU A 14 -5.78 17.43 -33.68
C LEU A 14 -5.37 16.01 -33.24
N LYS A 15 -4.92 15.83 -31.99
CA LYS A 15 -4.41 14.56 -31.45
C LYS A 15 -3.25 13.96 -32.25
N MET A 16 -2.48 14.80 -32.94
CA MET A 16 -1.29 14.41 -33.71
C MET A 16 -0.04 14.40 -32.82
N PHE A 17 -0.10 13.59 -31.76
CA PHE A 17 0.82 13.66 -30.63
C PHE A 17 2.27 13.28 -30.95
N THR A 18 2.47 12.31 -31.84
CA THR A 18 3.81 11.84 -32.24
C THR A 18 4.65 12.89 -32.96
N MET A 19 4.02 13.92 -33.52
CA MET A 19 4.72 15.00 -34.23
C MET A 19 5.25 16.07 -33.27
N ILE A 20 4.70 16.15 -32.05
CA ILE A 20 5.01 17.22 -31.09
C ILE A 20 6.49 17.25 -30.71
N PRO A 21 7.15 16.13 -30.34
CA PRO A 21 8.56 16.17 -29.94
C PRO A 21 9.47 16.72 -31.05
N PHE A 22 9.18 16.38 -32.31
CA PHE A 22 9.92 16.90 -33.46
C PHE A 22 9.83 18.43 -33.56
N TYR A 23 8.62 18.99 -33.52
CA TYR A 23 8.46 20.44 -33.63
C TYR A 23 8.94 21.18 -32.38
N ALA A 24 8.72 20.61 -31.19
CA ALA A 24 9.20 21.18 -29.95
C ALA A 24 10.74 21.25 -29.89
N SER A 25 11.45 20.26 -30.44
CA SER A 25 12.93 20.29 -30.54
C SER A 25 13.51 21.48 -31.32
N LYS A 26 12.68 22.21 -32.08
CA LYS A 26 13.10 23.41 -32.83
C LYS A 26 12.85 24.71 -32.07
N LEU A 27 12.26 24.65 -30.89
CA LEU A 27 12.10 25.79 -29.97
C LEU A 27 13.34 25.93 -29.07
N PRO A 28 13.51 27.08 -28.39
CA PRO A 28 14.48 27.20 -27.31
C PRO A 28 14.24 26.11 -26.25
N PRO A 29 15.31 25.57 -25.63
CA PRO A 29 15.22 24.37 -24.79
C PRO A 29 14.23 24.51 -23.64
N GLU A 30 14.25 25.63 -22.91
CA GLU A 30 13.32 25.90 -21.80
C GLU A 30 11.86 25.93 -22.26
N THR A 31 11.58 26.55 -23.42
CA THR A 31 10.24 26.63 -23.99
C THR A 31 9.77 25.27 -24.52
N ALA A 32 10.68 24.52 -25.17
CA ALA A 32 10.41 23.18 -25.66
C ALA A 32 10.04 22.25 -24.51
N GLU A 33 10.85 22.24 -23.46
CA GLU A 33 10.66 21.43 -22.27
C GLU A 33 9.32 21.73 -21.59
N HIS A 34 9.04 23.00 -21.30
CA HIS A 34 7.78 23.41 -20.69
C HIS A 34 6.56 22.99 -21.53
N ILE A 35 6.62 23.11 -22.86
CA ILE A 35 5.51 22.69 -23.73
C ILE A 35 5.34 21.17 -23.74
N ILE A 36 6.44 20.42 -23.85
CA ILE A 36 6.41 18.96 -23.89
C ILE A 36 5.88 18.40 -22.57
N ILE A 37 6.38 18.89 -21.43
CA ILE A 37 5.97 18.42 -20.09
C ILE A 37 4.48 18.65 -19.86
N ASN A 38 3.99 19.88 -20.07
CA ASN A 38 2.57 20.20 -19.88
C ASN A 38 1.67 19.36 -20.79
N PHE A 39 2.11 19.11 -22.02
CA PHE A 39 1.38 18.26 -22.95
C PHE A 39 1.36 16.80 -22.48
N MET A 40 2.51 16.23 -22.11
CA MET A 40 2.64 14.85 -21.66
C MET A 40 1.86 14.59 -20.36
N TYR A 41 1.81 15.58 -19.48
CA TYR A 41 1.06 15.51 -18.22
C TYR A 41 -0.45 15.25 -18.43
N GLU A 42 -1.01 15.71 -19.56
CA GLU A 42 -2.44 15.52 -19.89
C GLU A 42 -2.73 14.19 -20.63
N ILE A 43 -1.73 13.40 -20.98
CA ILE A 43 -1.94 12.14 -21.72
C ILE A 43 -2.26 11.02 -20.74
N GLU A 44 -3.44 10.43 -20.86
CA GLU A 44 -3.85 9.28 -20.04
C GLU A 44 -3.58 7.92 -20.72
N ASP A 45 -3.73 7.85 -22.05
CA ASP A 45 -3.62 6.59 -22.81
C ASP A 45 -2.17 6.10 -22.93
N GLU A 46 -1.89 4.91 -22.38
CA GLU A 46 -0.57 4.28 -22.36
C GLU A 46 0.05 4.10 -23.75
N LYS A 47 -0.74 3.71 -24.75
CA LYS A 47 -0.26 3.48 -26.11
C LYS A 47 0.22 4.79 -26.73
N ILE A 48 -0.48 5.89 -26.45
CA ILE A 48 -0.05 7.23 -26.84
C ILE A 48 1.24 7.63 -26.13
N ARG A 49 1.37 7.35 -24.82
CA ARG A 49 2.59 7.66 -24.06
C ARG A 49 3.83 7.04 -24.68
N LEU A 50 3.77 5.75 -24.98
CA LEU A 50 4.86 5.00 -25.61
C LEU A 50 5.21 5.59 -26.99
N ASN A 51 4.21 5.92 -27.81
CA ASN A 51 4.44 6.53 -29.12
C ASN A 51 5.09 7.91 -29.03
N VAL A 52 4.71 8.73 -28.03
CA VAL A 52 5.30 10.05 -27.80
C VAL A 52 6.74 9.93 -27.33
N LEU A 53 7.06 8.99 -26.42
CA LEU A 53 8.43 8.75 -25.98
C LEU A 53 9.31 8.23 -27.12
N ALA A 54 8.81 7.30 -27.93
CA ALA A 54 9.54 6.82 -29.11
C ALA A 54 9.84 7.97 -30.08
N ALA A 55 8.88 8.88 -30.29
CA ALA A 55 9.09 10.08 -31.09
C ALA A 55 10.11 11.04 -30.45
N ALA A 56 10.07 11.26 -29.14
CA ALA A 56 11.05 12.10 -28.44
C ALA A 56 12.47 11.52 -28.54
N HIS A 57 12.62 10.22 -28.32
CA HIS A 57 13.89 9.50 -28.48
C HIS A 57 14.42 9.61 -29.91
N SER A 58 13.56 9.48 -30.94
CA SER A 58 13.98 9.57 -32.35
C SER A 58 14.56 10.93 -32.75
N VAL A 59 14.26 11.99 -31.98
CA VAL A 59 14.74 13.35 -32.19
C VAL A 59 15.94 13.68 -31.29
N GLY A 60 16.40 12.72 -30.48
CA GLY A 60 17.56 12.86 -29.60
C GLY A 60 17.25 13.51 -28.24
N ILE A 61 15.98 13.52 -27.81
CA ILE A 61 15.60 13.95 -26.46
C ILE A 61 15.83 12.78 -25.49
N ASP A 62 16.52 13.05 -24.38
CA ASP A 62 16.69 12.08 -23.29
C ASP A 62 15.33 11.79 -22.64
N THR A 63 14.82 10.58 -22.86
CA THR A 63 13.52 10.16 -22.34
C THR A 63 13.51 9.95 -20.83
N THR A 64 14.65 9.58 -20.24
CA THR A 64 14.79 9.36 -18.79
C THR A 64 14.75 10.69 -18.07
N GLU A 65 15.54 11.66 -18.52
CA GLU A 65 15.54 13.02 -17.97
C GLU A 65 14.16 13.69 -18.15
N LEU A 66 13.54 13.52 -19.32
CA LEU A 66 12.21 14.05 -19.61
C LEU A 66 11.13 13.48 -18.66
N CYS A 67 11.12 12.18 -18.41
CA CYS A 67 10.15 11.56 -17.50
C CYS A 67 10.38 11.99 -16.04
N ASN A 68 11.64 12.14 -15.62
CA ASN A 68 11.96 12.67 -14.30
C ASN A 68 11.48 14.11 -14.12
N LYS A 69 11.69 14.98 -15.12
CA LYS A 69 11.20 16.37 -15.11
C LYS A 69 9.67 16.45 -15.14
N LEU A 70 9.02 15.58 -15.92
CA LEU A 70 7.56 15.46 -15.92
C LEU A 70 7.02 15.06 -14.54
N PHE A 71 7.67 14.12 -13.87
CA PHE A 71 7.27 13.72 -12.52
C PHE A 71 7.51 14.83 -11.49
N ALA A 72 8.64 15.55 -11.57
CA ALA A 72 8.90 16.72 -10.73
C ALA A 72 7.84 17.81 -10.91
N HIS A 73 7.44 18.09 -12.16
CA HIS A 73 6.35 19.02 -12.46
C HIS A 73 5.01 18.54 -11.85
N ALA A 74 4.71 17.25 -11.93
CA ALA A 74 3.50 16.69 -11.33
C ALA A 74 3.46 16.86 -9.80
N ILE A 75 4.62 16.77 -9.14
CA ILE A 75 4.75 17.07 -7.71
C ILE A 75 4.44 18.54 -7.42
N GLU A 76 5.03 19.47 -8.17
CA GLU A 76 4.80 20.90 -7.98
C GLU A 76 3.33 21.28 -8.17
N VAL A 77 2.67 20.70 -9.18
CA VAL A 77 1.24 20.91 -9.42
C VAL A 77 0.38 20.31 -8.31
N ASN A 78 0.75 19.14 -7.79
CA ASN A 78 0.05 18.51 -6.67
C ASN A 78 0.24 19.29 -5.36
N ASP A 79 1.44 19.83 -5.11
CA ASP A 79 1.75 20.66 -3.93
C ASP A 79 1.05 22.04 -3.97
N ALA A 80 0.85 22.59 -5.17
CA ALA A 80 0.14 23.86 -5.36
C ALA A 80 -1.39 23.72 -5.39
N ALA A 81 -1.91 22.50 -5.56
CA ALA A 81 -3.34 22.25 -5.59
C ALA A 81 -3.88 22.11 -4.16
N ASP A 82 -5.01 22.77 -3.88
CA ASP A 82 -5.78 22.47 -2.67
C ASP A 82 -6.23 20.99 -2.74
N GLU A 83 -6.02 20.26 -1.65
CA GLU A 83 -6.15 18.79 -1.55
C GLU A 83 -7.36 18.24 -2.32
N GLY A 84 -7.12 17.38 -3.32
CA GLY A 84 -8.21 16.75 -4.08
C GLY A 84 -7.80 15.50 -4.87
N ASP A 85 -8.68 14.48 -4.85
CA ASP A 85 -8.46 13.14 -5.42
C ASP A 85 -8.01 13.14 -6.90
N LYS A 86 -8.46 14.12 -7.69
CA LYS A 86 -8.07 14.23 -9.11
C LYS A 86 -6.58 14.54 -9.28
N CYS A 87 -6.00 15.33 -8.39
CA CYS A 87 -4.58 15.66 -8.42
C CYS A 87 -3.72 14.45 -8.02
N ASP A 88 -4.21 13.60 -7.11
CA ASP A 88 -3.52 12.38 -6.69
C ASP A 88 -3.50 11.33 -7.80
N LEU A 89 -4.63 11.14 -8.50
CA LEU A 89 -4.68 10.28 -9.68
C LEU A 89 -3.74 10.79 -10.78
N LYS A 90 -3.67 12.10 -11.01
CA LYS A 90 -2.70 12.68 -11.96
C LYS A 90 -1.26 12.47 -11.50
N LEU A 91 -0.96 12.50 -10.21
CA LEU A 91 0.37 12.21 -9.67
C LEU A 91 0.79 10.75 -9.88
N ILE A 92 -0.11 9.79 -9.60
CA ILE A 92 0.12 8.36 -9.87
C ILE A 92 0.29 8.13 -11.38
N SER A 93 -0.55 8.78 -12.18
CA SER A 93 -0.50 8.76 -13.63
C SER A 93 0.83 9.32 -14.17
N ALA A 94 1.35 10.38 -13.55
CA ALA A 94 2.66 10.96 -13.86
C ALA A 94 3.80 10.00 -13.50
N TRP A 95 3.70 9.32 -12.36
CA TRP A 95 4.69 8.32 -11.94
C TRP A 95 4.82 7.16 -12.94
N ASN A 96 3.73 6.74 -13.59
CA ASN A 96 3.77 5.69 -14.61
C ASN A 96 4.73 6.02 -15.77
N TRP A 97 5.01 7.30 -16.05
CA TRP A 97 5.99 7.67 -17.07
C TRP A 97 7.40 7.19 -16.76
N LEU A 98 7.78 7.10 -15.47
CA LEU A 98 9.11 6.65 -15.06
C LEU A 98 9.37 5.17 -15.38
N LYS A 99 8.34 4.40 -15.73
CA LYS A 99 8.47 2.97 -16.08
C LYS A 99 8.88 2.74 -17.53
N TYR A 100 8.62 3.69 -18.41
CA TYR A 100 8.77 3.51 -19.85
C TYR A 100 10.20 3.69 -20.39
N PRO A 101 11.06 4.58 -19.85
CA PRO A 101 12.42 4.78 -20.37
C PRO A 101 13.33 3.55 -20.28
N GLY A 102 12.89 2.48 -19.62
CA GLY A 102 13.62 1.23 -19.52
C GLY A 102 14.27 1.07 -18.15
N LYS A 103 15.41 0.38 -18.12
CA LYS A 103 16.09 -0.03 -16.90
C LYS A 103 16.68 1.16 -16.13
N GLU A 104 17.04 2.20 -16.86
CA GLU A 104 17.73 3.42 -16.41
C GLU A 104 16.88 4.31 -15.51
N ALA A 105 15.56 4.11 -15.49
CA ALA A 105 14.62 4.91 -14.69
C ALA A 105 13.96 4.11 -13.54
N LEU A 106 14.29 2.82 -13.40
CA LEU A 106 13.62 1.94 -12.42
C LEU A 106 13.94 2.33 -10.97
N ILE A 107 15.17 2.77 -10.71
CA ILE A 107 15.61 3.20 -9.38
C ILE A 107 14.91 4.51 -9.00
N GLU A 108 14.84 5.44 -9.94
CA GLU A 108 14.12 6.71 -9.84
C GLU A 108 12.63 6.46 -9.62
N ALA A 109 12.04 5.51 -10.34
CA ALA A 109 10.65 5.09 -10.14
C ALA A 109 10.42 4.57 -8.71
N LEU A 110 11.35 3.80 -8.13
CA LEU A 110 11.26 3.35 -6.74
C LEU A 110 11.33 4.51 -5.74
N PHE A 111 12.28 5.43 -5.91
CA PHE A 111 12.39 6.61 -5.04
C PHE A 111 11.14 7.50 -5.14
N ALA A 112 10.64 7.69 -6.36
CA ALA A 112 9.41 8.42 -6.65
C ALA A 112 8.18 7.73 -6.02
N ALA A 113 8.08 6.40 -6.11
CA ALA A 113 7.00 5.65 -5.48
C ALA A 113 7.01 5.84 -3.96
N ASN A 114 8.17 5.72 -3.31
CA ASN A 114 8.28 5.95 -1.87
C ASN A 114 7.96 7.39 -1.47
N LEU A 115 8.28 8.38 -2.33
CA LEU A 115 7.88 9.76 -2.10
C LEU A 115 6.36 9.92 -2.10
N ILE A 116 5.67 9.33 -3.07
CA ILE A 116 4.19 9.34 -3.14
C ILE A 116 3.60 8.59 -1.94
N LEU A 117 4.12 7.41 -1.60
CA LEU A 117 3.63 6.61 -0.48
C LEU A 117 3.78 7.35 0.85
N ARG A 118 4.90 8.03 1.10
CA ARG A 118 5.06 8.89 2.28
C ARG A 118 3.98 9.96 2.36
N ARG A 119 3.63 10.59 1.23
CA ARG A 119 2.56 11.61 1.19
C ARG A 119 1.22 10.98 1.53
N PHE A 120 0.84 9.91 0.84
CA PHE A 120 -0.44 9.25 1.04
C PHE A 120 -0.60 8.65 2.44
N PHE A 121 0.42 8.00 2.98
CA PHE A 121 0.39 7.51 4.36
C PHE A 121 0.35 8.67 5.38
N GLY A 122 1.04 9.77 5.11
CA GLY A 122 1.01 10.95 5.98
C GLY A 122 -0.36 11.61 6.11
N VAL A 123 -1.24 11.47 5.11
CA VAL A 123 -2.62 12.00 5.12
C VAL A 123 -3.69 10.90 5.04
N GLU A 124 -3.33 9.65 5.37
CA GLU A 124 -4.24 8.49 5.43
C GLU A 124 -4.99 8.15 4.11
N LYS A 125 -4.45 8.53 2.96
CA LYS A 125 -4.96 8.22 1.61
C LYS A 125 -4.55 6.81 1.15
N LEU A 126 -5.01 5.80 1.89
CA LEU A 126 -4.59 4.40 1.67
C LEU A 126 -5.14 3.77 0.39
N LYS A 127 -6.26 4.28 -0.14
CA LYS A 127 -6.81 3.79 -1.41
C LYS A 127 -5.90 4.16 -2.57
N GLU A 128 -5.43 5.41 -2.57
CA GLU A 128 -4.50 5.96 -3.55
C GLU A 128 -3.14 5.26 -3.46
N ALA A 129 -2.69 4.94 -2.24
CA ALA A 129 -1.49 4.12 -2.03
C ALA A 129 -1.61 2.72 -2.65
N LYS A 130 -2.78 2.07 -2.52
CA LYS A 130 -3.04 0.77 -3.18
C LYS A 130 -3.05 0.90 -4.70
N LEU A 131 -3.73 1.92 -5.22
CA LEU A 131 -3.76 2.19 -6.66
C LEU A 131 -2.36 2.31 -7.25
N LEU A 132 -1.41 2.94 -6.52
CA LEU A 132 -0.01 3.02 -6.93
C LEU A 132 0.65 1.65 -7.07
N PHE A 133 0.46 0.75 -6.10
CA PHE A 133 0.98 -0.62 -6.15
C PHE A 133 0.35 -1.44 -7.28
N GLU A 134 -0.93 -1.24 -7.57
CA GLU A 134 -1.64 -1.91 -8.67
C GLU A 134 -1.12 -1.52 -10.06
N GLN A 135 -0.43 -0.38 -10.20
CA GLN A 135 0.08 0.06 -11.50
C GLN A 135 1.27 -0.78 -12.02
N MET A 136 1.81 -1.73 -11.26
CA MET A 136 2.94 -2.56 -11.72
C MET A 136 2.71 -4.04 -11.44
N GLU A 137 2.57 -4.80 -12.52
CA GLU A 137 2.56 -6.25 -12.48
C GLU A 137 3.94 -6.79 -12.05
N GLY A 138 3.97 -7.66 -11.04
CA GLY A 138 5.19 -8.33 -10.58
C GLY A 138 6.02 -7.58 -9.52
N GLY A 139 5.59 -6.40 -9.08
CA GLY A 139 6.20 -5.69 -7.95
C GLY A 139 7.48 -4.92 -8.28
N LEU A 140 7.51 -3.63 -7.97
CA LEU A 140 8.62 -2.73 -8.29
C LEU A 140 9.95 -3.13 -7.64
N CYS A 141 9.92 -3.52 -6.37
CA CYS A 141 11.12 -3.94 -5.65
C CYS A 141 11.79 -5.16 -6.30
N ASP A 142 11.00 -6.17 -6.69
CA ASP A 142 11.52 -7.41 -7.23
C ASP A 142 12.14 -7.18 -8.62
N VAL A 143 11.53 -6.29 -9.41
CA VAL A 143 12.10 -5.84 -10.70
C VAL A 143 13.43 -5.10 -10.49
N VAL A 144 13.51 -4.20 -9.50
CA VAL A 144 14.73 -3.44 -9.18
C VAL A 144 15.85 -4.34 -8.66
N GLU A 145 15.56 -5.27 -7.74
CA GLU A 145 16.55 -6.22 -7.22
C GLU A 145 17.07 -7.17 -8.32
N LYS A 146 16.15 -7.65 -9.17
CA LYS A 146 16.52 -8.47 -10.33
C LYS A 146 17.40 -7.68 -11.30
N PHE A 147 17.04 -6.44 -11.60
CA PHE A 147 17.86 -5.56 -12.42
C PHE A 147 19.26 -5.38 -11.82
N TRP A 148 19.35 -5.06 -10.53
CA TRP A 148 20.62 -4.84 -9.84
C TRP A 148 21.52 -6.07 -9.88
N SER A 149 20.96 -7.27 -9.60
CA SER A 149 21.73 -8.52 -9.60
C SER A 149 22.28 -8.90 -10.99
N ILE A 150 21.63 -8.46 -12.06
CA ILE A 150 22.05 -8.73 -13.45
C ILE A 150 23.12 -7.74 -13.91
N GLU A 151 22.95 -6.43 -13.67
CA GLU A 151 23.90 -5.42 -14.17
C GLU A 151 25.15 -5.31 -13.29
N PHE A 152 25.02 -5.54 -11.97
CA PHE A 152 26.09 -5.34 -10.99
C PHE A 152 26.48 -6.66 -10.30
N ILE A 153 26.79 -7.69 -11.09
CA ILE A 153 27.14 -9.04 -10.61
C ILE A 153 28.26 -8.96 -9.56
N GLY A 154 28.03 -9.56 -8.39
CA GLY A 154 29.00 -9.61 -7.30
C GLY A 154 29.10 -8.33 -6.45
N THR A 155 28.28 -7.32 -6.72
CA THR A 155 28.23 -6.07 -5.94
C THR A 155 27.00 -6.08 -5.05
N SER A 156 27.17 -5.78 -3.76
CA SER A 156 26.03 -5.64 -2.84
C SER A 156 25.20 -4.40 -3.17
N LEU A 157 23.90 -4.44 -2.85
CA LEU A 157 23.03 -3.28 -2.96
C LEU A 157 23.59 -2.09 -2.17
N PRO A 158 23.66 -0.89 -2.76
CA PRO A 158 23.95 0.33 -2.03
C PRO A 158 22.92 0.50 -0.92
N ARG A 159 23.36 0.98 0.24
CA ARG A 159 22.50 1.12 1.42
C ARG A 159 21.24 1.94 1.13
N GLU A 160 21.38 3.05 0.41
CA GLU A 160 20.24 3.90 0.04
C GLU A 160 19.18 3.15 -0.78
N LEU A 161 19.63 2.28 -1.69
CA LEU A 161 18.72 1.46 -2.50
C LEU A 161 18.07 0.36 -1.66
N ALA A 162 18.85 -0.30 -0.80
CA ALA A 162 18.33 -1.29 0.14
C ALA A 162 17.28 -0.70 1.10
N ASP A 163 17.54 0.50 1.63
CA ASP A 163 16.62 1.23 2.51
C ASP A 163 15.33 1.62 1.76
N ALA A 164 15.43 2.03 0.49
CA ALA A 164 14.27 2.34 -0.32
C ALA A 164 13.43 1.09 -0.65
N ILE A 165 14.07 -0.05 -0.90
CA ILE A 165 13.36 -1.33 -1.08
C ILE A 165 12.64 -1.72 0.22
N ALA A 166 13.31 -1.62 1.37
CA ALA A 166 12.73 -1.94 2.68
C ALA A 166 11.55 -1.01 3.02
N GLU A 167 11.68 0.28 2.72
CA GLU A 167 10.60 1.26 2.88
C GLU A 167 9.38 0.90 2.02
N ASN A 168 9.58 0.60 0.74
CA ASN A 168 8.49 0.26 -0.18
C ASN A 168 7.75 -1.00 0.27
N ARG A 169 8.50 -2.06 0.61
CA ARG A 169 7.96 -3.32 1.15
C ARG A 169 7.22 -3.12 2.46
N SER A 170 7.66 -2.18 3.31
CA SER A 170 6.97 -1.84 4.55
C SER A 170 5.56 -1.32 4.28
N TYR A 171 5.39 -0.39 3.32
CA TYR A 171 4.06 0.10 2.93
C TYR A 171 3.18 -1.01 2.35
N GLN A 172 3.74 -1.84 1.47
CA GLN A 172 3.02 -2.96 0.86
C GLN A 172 2.53 -3.94 1.93
N ALA A 173 3.40 -4.35 2.86
CA ALA A 173 3.05 -5.26 3.94
C ALA A 173 1.93 -4.70 4.83
N TYR A 174 1.93 -3.39 5.10
CA TYR A 174 0.85 -2.75 5.85
C TYR A 174 -0.49 -2.83 5.12
N LEU A 175 -0.52 -2.52 3.82
CA LEU A 175 -1.76 -2.54 3.04
C LEU A 175 -2.35 -3.96 2.95
N VAL A 176 -1.49 -4.98 2.81
CA VAL A 176 -1.90 -6.39 2.82
C VAL A 176 -2.50 -6.76 4.18
N ALA A 177 -1.82 -6.46 5.29
CA ALA A 177 -2.35 -6.78 6.62
C ALA A 177 -3.68 -6.06 6.92
N LEU A 178 -3.84 -4.84 6.42
CA LEU A 178 -5.10 -4.11 6.54
C LEU A 178 -6.24 -4.80 5.76
N ASP A 179 -5.96 -5.37 4.58
CA ASP A 179 -6.94 -6.14 3.82
C ASP A 179 -7.29 -7.46 4.47
N ASP A 180 -6.31 -8.16 5.04
CA ASP A 180 -6.55 -9.39 5.80
C ASP A 180 -7.40 -9.11 7.04
N PHE A 181 -7.06 -8.06 7.79
CA PHE A 181 -7.86 -7.60 8.94
C PHE A 181 -9.29 -7.23 8.52
N ASN A 182 -9.47 -6.46 7.45
CA ASN A 182 -10.80 -6.07 6.98
C ASN A 182 -11.60 -7.28 6.51
N SER A 183 -10.96 -8.27 5.86
CA SER A 183 -11.60 -9.51 5.42
C SER A 183 -12.12 -10.31 6.61
N TRP A 184 -11.28 -10.50 7.63
CA TRP A 184 -11.69 -11.10 8.89
C TRP A 184 -12.81 -10.31 9.58
N PHE A 185 -12.65 -9.00 9.72
CA PHE A 185 -13.60 -8.15 10.45
C PHE A 185 -14.97 -8.12 9.78
N ASN A 186 -15.00 -8.10 8.45
CA ASN A 186 -16.24 -8.21 7.68
C ASN A 186 -16.89 -9.58 7.86
N HIS A 187 -16.11 -10.67 7.79
CA HIS A 187 -16.62 -12.02 8.04
C HIS A 187 -17.17 -12.18 9.46
N PHE A 188 -16.47 -11.65 10.47
CA PHE A 188 -16.90 -11.68 11.87
C PHE A 188 -18.22 -10.95 12.11
N LYS A 189 -18.49 -9.87 11.37
CA LYS A 189 -19.77 -9.15 11.43
C LYS A 189 -20.91 -9.87 10.71
N MET A 190 -20.60 -10.80 9.80
CA MET A 190 -21.64 -11.56 9.12
C MET A 190 -22.33 -12.50 10.12
N SER A 191 -23.66 -12.57 10.03
CA SER A 191 -24.41 -13.51 10.86
C SER A 191 -24.09 -14.94 10.46
N GLU A 192 -23.87 -15.79 11.47
CA GLU A 192 -23.74 -17.22 11.26
C GLU A 192 -25.03 -17.77 10.61
N PRO A 193 -24.94 -18.71 9.65
CA PRO A 193 -26.11 -19.35 9.07
C PRO A 193 -27.04 -19.93 10.15
N GLU A 194 -28.35 -19.70 10.02
CA GLU A 194 -29.30 -20.25 10.99
C GLU A 194 -29.54 -21.73 10.73
N VAL A 195 -29.34 -22.56 11.76
CA VAL A 195 -29.77 -23.96 11.73
C VAL A 195 -31.27 -24.02 12.05
N PRO A 196 -32.10 -24.63 11.18
CA PRO A 196 -33.53 -24.81 11.44
C PRO A 196 -33.76 -25.47 12.80
N ARG A 197 -34.61 -24.87 13.61
CA ARG A 197 -34.95 -25.42 14.93
C ARG A 197 -35.69 -26.76 14.73
N THR A 198 -35.28 -27.76 15.49
CA THR A 198 -35.97 -29.05 15.51
C THR A 198 -37.46 -28.84 15.81
N PRO A 199 -38.39 -29.39 15.00
CA PRO A 199 -39.81 -29.28 15.24
C PRO A 199 -40.19 -29.81 16.63
N SER A 200 -41.27 -29.28 17.19
CA SER A 200 -41.85 -29.84 18.42
C SER A 200 -42.23 -31.31 18.21
N LYS A 201 -42.19 -32.12 19.29
CA LYS A 201 -42.53 -33.55 19.22
C LYS A 201 -43.89 -33.81 18.58
N ASP A 202 -44.88 -32.95 18.85
CA ASP A 202 -46.22 -33.05 18.29
C ASP A 202 -46.26 -32.78 16.79
N LEU A 203 -45.44 -31.85 16.30
CA LEU A 203 -45.31 -31.56 14.87
C LEU A 203 -44.55 -32.70 14.17
N TRP A 204 -43.48 -33.19 14.80
CA TRP A 204 -42.64 -34.27 14.28
C TRP A 204 -43.43 -35.54 14.01
N ILE A 205 -44.31 -35.93 14.96
CA ILE A 205 -45.16 -37.12 14.83
C ILE A 205 -46.17 -36.95 13.67
N ARG A 206 -46.62 -35.73 13.38
CA ARG A 206 -47.58 -35.42 12.30
C ARG A 206 -46.95 -35.28 10.91
N MET A 207 -45.62 -35.20 10.81
CA MET A 207 -44.90 -35.09 9.54
C MET A 207 -44.83 -36.44 8.82
N ASP A 208 -45.01 -36.41 7.50
CA ASP A 208 -44.77 -37.56 6.62
C ASP A 208 -43.27 -37.88 6.52
N ILE A 209 -42.94 -39.11 6.12
CA ILE A 209 -41.59 -39.62 5.88
C ILE A 209 -40.83 -38.68 4.92
N GLN A 210 -41.47 -38.17 3.86
CA GLN A 210 -40.81 -37.24 2.94
C GLN A 210 -40.49 -35.90 3.60
N GLN A 211 -41.38 -35.39 4.45
CA GLN A 211 -41.18 -34.13 5.16
C GLN A 211 -40.07 -34.25 6.23
N ARG A 212 -39.99 -35.40 6.92
CA ARG A 212 -38.90 -35.68 7.85
C ARG A 212 -37.56 -35.77 7.14
N ALA A 213 -37.49 -36.50 6.02
CA ALA A 213 -36.28 -36.61 5.21
C ALA A 213 -35.83 -35.24 4.66
N ALA A 214 -36.77 -34.40 4.20
CA ALA A 214 -36.46 -33.05 3.73
C ALA A 214 -35.90 -32.17 4.86
N PHE A 215 -36.50 -32.21 6.05
CA PHE A 215 -36.01 -31.48 7.22
C PHE A 215 -34.62 -31.95 7.66
N GLU A 216 -34.36 -33.27 7.69
CA GLU A 216 -33.04 -33.82 8.00
C GLU A 216 -31.97 -33.34 7.01
N VAL A 217 -32.30 -33.31 5.71
CA VAL A 217 -31.41 -32.78 4.66
C VAL A 217 -31.17 -31.28 4.83
N GLU A 218 -32.20 -30.50 5.15
CA GLU A 218 -32.09 -29.06 5.39
C GLU A 218 -31.22 -28.76 6.62
N GLN A 219 -31.43 -29.50 7.71
CA GLN A 219 -30.63 -29.39 8.92
C GLN A 219 -29.17 -29.77 8.68
N ALA A 220 -28.91 -30.85 7.94
CA ALA A 220 -27.55 -31.26 7.58
C ALA A 220 -26.84 -30.20 6.72
N LYS A 221 -27.53 -29.63 5.72
CA LYS A 221 -27.01 -28.53 4.90
C LYS A 221 -26.71 -27.28 5.72
N ALA A 222 -27.63 -26.89 6.61
CA ALA A 222 -27.44 -25.72 7.47
C ALA A 222 -26.26 -25.92 8.44
N ALA A 223 -26.14 -27.11 9.03
CA ALA A 223 -24.99 -27.47 9.88
C ALA A 223 -23.67 -27.41 9.10
N GLU A 224 -23.64 -27.94 7.87
CA GLU A 224 -22.47 -27.85 6.99
C GLU A 224 -22.09 -26.39 6.68
N LEU A 225 -23.07 -25.53 6.39
CA LEU A 225 -22.83 -24.10 6.17
C LEU A 225 -22.29 -23.40 7.42
N CYS A 226 -22.78 -23.74 8.62
CA CYS A 226 -22.25 -23.21 9.88
C CYS A 226 -20.79 -23.63 10.08
N THR A 227 -20.49 -24.91 9.87
CA THR A 227 -19.11 -25.42 9.98
C THR A 227 -18.18 -24.72 9.00
N ARG A 228 -18.60 -24.56 7.73
CA ARG A 228 -17.83 -23.84 6.72
C ARG A 228 -17.60 -22.39 7.12
N HIS A 229 -18.64 -21.70 7.57
CA HIS A 229 -18.55 -20.32 8.03
C HIS A 229 -17.55 -20.18 9.19
N ARG A 230 -17.64 -21.03 10.22
CA ARG A 230 -16.67 -21.02 11.34
C ARG A 230 -15.24 -21.28 10.84
N SER A 231 -15.04 -22.32 10.04
CA SER A 231 -13.70 -22.64 9.51
C SER A 231 -13.11 -21.52 8.66
N ALA A 232 -13.93 -20.81 7.87
CA ALA A 232 -13.49 -19.64 7.13
C ALA A 232 -13.11 -18.49 8.07
N GLY A 233 -13.90 -18.28 9.13
CA GLY A 233 -13.60 -17.31 10.18
C GLY A 233 -12.27 -17.57 10.88
N ASP A 234 -11.98 -18.84 11.21
CA ASP A 234 -10.74 -19.25 11.86
C ASP A 234 -9.53 -18.98 10.96
N VAL A 235 -9.60 -19.38 9.69
CA VAL A 235 -8.52 -19.14 8.71
C VAL A 235 -8.29 -17.65 8.47
N LEU A 236 -9.35 -16.86 8.34
CA LEU A 236 -9.24 -15.40 8.18
C LEU A 236 -8.64 -14.75 9.43
N CYS A 237 -8.99 -15.25 10.62
CA CYS A 237 -8.44 -14.78 11.89
C CYS A 237 -6.93 -15.03 11.98
N GLU A 238 -6.50 -16.27 11.70
CA GLU A 238 -5.08 -16.65 11.69
C GLU A 238 -4.30 -15.82 10.66
N THR A 239 -4.82 -15.68 9.45
CA THR A 239 -4.19 -14.89 8.38
C THR A 239 -4.02 -13.42 8.80
N ALA A 240 -5.06 -12.82 9.38
CA ALA A 240 -5.00 -11.44 9.85
C ALA A 240 -3.98 -11.26 10.99
N ILE A 241 -3.93 -12.20 11.94
CA ILE A 241 -2.95 -12.19 13.03
C ILE A 241 -1.53 -12.29 12.47
N ASP A 242 -1.28 -13.25 11.57
CA ASP A 242 0.04 -13.49 11.00
C ASP A 242 0.55 -12.26 10.22
N SER A 243 -0.30 -11.65 9.38
CA SER A 243 0.05 -10.44 8.64
C SER A 243 0.32 -9.24 9.56
N LEU A 244 -0.49 -9.04 10.61
CA LEU A 244 -0.30 -7.95 11.58
C LEU A 244 0.95 -8.16 12.46
N ILE A 245 1.19 -9.39 12.92
CA ILE A 245 2.44 -9.75 13.64
C ILE A 245 3.64 -9.59 12.71
N GLY A 246 3.51 -9.94 11.43
CA GLY A 246 4.54 -9.76 10.41
C GLY A 246 5.02 -8.31 10.29
N ILE A 247 4.13 -7.34 10.49
CA ILE A 247 4.49 -5.91 10.56
C ILE A 247 5.31 -5.61 11.82
N LEU A 248 4.89 -6.12 12.98
CA LEU A 248 5.60 -5.89 14.24
C LEU A 248 7.00 -6.55 14.23
N LEU A 249 7.12 -7.70 13.58
CA LEU A 249 8.36 -8.46 13.43
C LEU A 249 9.15 -8.13 12.15
N PHE A 250 8.79 -7.04 11.45
CA PHE A 250 9.36 -6.72 10.15
C PHE A 250 10.91 -6.65 10.23
N PRO A 251 11.65 -7.26 9.28
CA PRO A 251 13.10 -7.30 9.34
C PRO A 251 13.72 -5.90 9.44
N GLY A 252 14.53 -5.67 10.47
CA GLY A 252 15.13 -4.35 10.72
C GLY A 252 14.18 -3.30 11.31
N GLY A 253 12.93 -3.65 11.58
CA GLY A 253 11.88 -2.78 12.11
C GLY A 253 11.07 -2.09 11.01
N TRP A 254 9.74 -2.12 11.12
CA TRP A 254 8.84 -1.56 10.10
C TRP A 254 8.96 -0.04 9.97
N LEU A 255 9.37 0.46 8.80
CA LEU A 255 9.72 1.89 8.63
C LEU A 255 10.69 2.42 9.72
N LYS A 256 11.58 1.56 10.23
CA LYS A 256 12.65 1.96 11.14
C LYS A 256 13.85 2.42 10.31
N PHE A 257 14.21 3.69 10.43
CA PHE A 257 15.32 4.26 9.70
C PHE A 257 16.51 4.46 10.62
N THR A 258 17.60 3.74 10.33
CA THR A 258 18.91 3.97 10.94
C THR A 258 19.76 4.76 9.95
N PHE A 259 20.01 6.04 10.24
CA PHE A 259 20.97 6.84 9.47
C PHE A 259 22.25 7.06 10.27
N LEU A 260 23.37 7.19 9.53
CA LEU A 260 24.62 7.69 10.10
C LEU A 260 24.47 9.19 10.37
N GLU A 261 24.91 9.64 11.54
CA GLU A 261 24.77 11.02 12.05
C GLU A 261 25.23 12.10 11.06
N GLN A 262 26.17 11.76 10.15
CA GLN A 262 26.72 12.68 9.15
C GLN A 262 25.68 13.20 8.14
N ASN A 263 24.60 12.44 7.89
CA ASN A 263 23.57 12.81 6.91
C ASN A 263 22.42 13.65 7.51
N ILE A 264 22.37 13.82 8.84
CA ILE A 264 21.31 14.57 9.54
C ILE A 264 21.40 16.07 9.26
N THR A 265 22.55 16.56 8.79
CA THR A 265 22.76 17.96 8.42
C THR A 265 21.97 18.42 7.19
N ASN A 266 21.43 17.48 6.40
CA ASN A 266 20.61 17.80 5.23
C ASN A 266 19.13 17.94 5.63
N GLU A 267 18.59 19.16 5.47
CA GLU A 267 17.20 19.50 5.80
C GLU A 267 16.18 18.54 5.17
N LYS A 268 16.35 18.20 3.88
CA LYS A 268 15.42 17.29 3.17
C LYS A 268 15.42 15.88 3.77
N VAL A 269 16.58 15.44 4.27
CA VAL A 269 16.71 14.14 4.92
C VAL A 269 16.03 14.18 6.28
N ARG A 270 16.19 15.28 7.04
CA ARG A 270 15.50 15.50 8.32
C ARG A 270 13.97 15.49 8.15
N GLU A 271 13.44 16.28 7.22
CA GLU A 271 12.00 16.30 6.93
C GLU A 271 11.46 14.92 6.57
N ARG A 272 12.21 14.15 5.75
CA ARG A 272 11.87 12.77 5.42
C ARG A 272 11.81 11.90 6.69
N MET A 273 12.78 12.01 7.59
CA MET A 273 12.82 11.22 8.82
C MET A 273 11.64 11.55 9.75
N GLU A 274 11.30 12.83 9.90
CA GLU A 274 10.19 13.26 10.75
C GLU A 274 8.87 12.69 10.24
N LYS A 275 8.61 12.79 8.93
CA LYS A 275 7.42 12.18 8.30
C LYS A 275 7.36 10.68 8.51
N LEU A 276 8.48 9.97 8.34
CA LEU A 276 8.52 8.52 8.53
C LEU A 276 8.30 8.12 9.98
N ARG A 277 8.80 8.91 10.94
CA ARG A 277 8.56 8.69 12.37
C ARG A 277 7.07 8.87 12.71
N GLU A 278 6.43 9.90 12.17
CA GLU A 278 4.99 10.14 12.36
C GLU A 278 4.15 9.01 11.78
N ILE A 279 4.46 8.58 10.57
CA ILE A 279 3.83 7.42 9.93
C ILE A 279 4.08 6.17 10.79
N ARG A 280 5.32 5.89 11.18
CA ARG A 280 5.66 4.72 12.01
C ARG A 280 4.84 4.70 13.30
N GLN A 281 4.75 5.82 14.00
CA GLN A 281 4.00 5.94 15.24
C GLN A 281 2.50 5.67 15.05
N SER A 282 1.86 6.35 14.09
CA SER A 282 0.41 6.25 13.88
C SER A 282 0.00 4.82 13.46
N TYR A 283 0.74 4.27 12.49
CA TYR A 283 0.37 3.01 11.87
C TYR A 283 0.75 1.78 12.73
N LEU A 284 1.84 1.83 13.50
CA LEU A 284 2.10 0.79 14.50
C LEU A 284 1.05 0.79 15.62
N ALA A 285 0.60 1.96 16.06
CA ALA A 285 -0.47 2.05 17.03
C ALA A 285 -1.78 1.42 16.49
N ALA A 286 -2.08 1.67 15.21
CA ALA A 286 -3.22 1.03 14.55
C ALA A 286 -3.08 -0.50 14.48
N VAL A 287 -1.90 -1.04 14.13
CA VAL A 287 -1.64 -2.50 14.11
C VAL A 287 -1.86 -3.13 15.47
N VAL A 288 -1.30 -2.53 16.53
CA VAL A 288 -1.48 -3.01 17.90
C VAL A 288 -2.96 -2.96 18.31
N GLY A 289 -3.66 -1.88 17.95
CA GLY A 289 -5.10 -1.76 18.17
C GLY A 289 -5.91 -2.85 17.45
N MET A 290 -5.60 -3.12 16.19
CA MET A 290 -6.25 -4.18 15.39
C MET A 290 -6.02 -5.57 16.00
N LEU A 291 -4.80 -5.87 16.45
CA LEU A 291 -4.50 -7.13 17.15
C LEU A 291 -5.26 -7.26 18.47
N ILE A 292 -5.36 -6.18 19.26
CA ILE A 292 -6.16 -6.18 20.49
C ILE A 292 -7.63 -6.48 20.18
N VAL A 293 -8.19 -5.88 19.13
CA VAL A 293 -9.57 -6.16 18.70
C VAL A 293 -9.74 -7.62 18.32
N ILE A 294 -8.82 -8.21 17.56
CA ILE A 294 -8.88 -9.64 17.21
C ILE A 294 -8.86 -10.49 18.48
N TYR A 295 -7.90 -10.30 19.37
CA TYR A 295 -7.75 -11.11 20.58
C TYR A 295 -8.91 -10.96 21.57
N ASP A 296 -9.50 -9.77 21.67
CA ASP A 296 -10.69 -9.54 22.49
C ASP A 296 -11.90 -10.29 21.93
N GLN A 297 -12.15 -10.18 20.61
CA GLN A 297 -13.29 -10.83 19.96
C GLN A 297 -13.16 -12.35 19.87
N SER A 298 -11.93 -12.86 19.70
CA SER A 298 -11.66 -14.31 19.71
C SER A 298 -11.49 -14.90 21.11
N GLN A 299 -11.48 -14.07 22.16
CA GLN A 299 -11.19 -14.45 23.55
C GLN A 299 -9.82 -15.13 23.72
N ASP A 300 -8.84 -14.81 22.88
CA ASP A 300 -7.49 -15.36 22.94
C ASP A 300 -6.62 -14.59 23.96
N SER A 301 -6.67 -15.04 25.22
CA SER A 301 -5.86 -14.47 26.30
C SER A 301 -4.36 -14.74 26.13
N HIS A 302 -3.97 -15.82 25.44
CA HIS A 302 -2.57 -16.15 25.20
C HIS A 302 -1.97 -15.23 24.13
N GLY A 303 -2.72 -14.94 23.07
CA GLY A 303 -2.41 -13.92 22.08
C GLY A 303 -2.15 -12.55 22.69
N ALA A 304 -3.02 -12.13 23.62
CA ALA A 304 -2.86 -10.87 24.34
C ALA A 304 -1.55 -10.80 25.17
N VAL A 305 -1.18 -11.88 25.86
CA VAL A 305 0.08 -11.95 26.63
C VAL A 305 1.30 -11.89 25.69
N ARG A 306 1.28 -12.68 24.60
CA ARG A 306 2.36 -12.64 23.60
C ARG A 306 2.53 -11.25 22.99
N LEU A 307 1.44 -10.52 22.76
CA LEU A 307 1.51 -9.16 22.26
C LEU A 307 2.16 -8.21 23.28
N ALA A 308 1.84 -8.37 24.57
CA ALA A 308 2.49 -7.57 25.61
C ALA A 308 4.01 -7.83 25.68
N ASP A 309 4.44 -9.08 25.56
CA ASP A 309 5.85 -9.45 25.50
C ASP A 309 6.53 -8.85 24.26
N LEU A 310 5.86 -8.91 23.11
CA LEU A 310 6.37 -8.33 21.86
C LEU A 310 6.50 -6.80 21.92
N LEU A 311 5.57 -6.12 22.57
CA LEU A 311 5.67 -4.67 22.79
C LEU A 311 6.85 -4.30 23.68
N ALA A 312 7.23 -5.18 24.61
CA ALA A 312 8.37 -5.00 25.50
C ALA A 312 9.71 -5.43 24.87
N ASP A 313 9.71 -6.08 23.70
CA ASP A 313 10.92 -6.54 23.03
C ASP A 313 11.72 -5.35 22.45
N GLU A 314 12.95 -5.19 22.95
CA GLU A 314 13.89 -4.17 22.50
C GLU A 314 14.34 -4.40 21.05
N LYS A 315 14.26 -5.63 20.52
CA LYS A 315 14.76 -5.96 19.17
C LYS A 315 14.08 -5.17 18.06
N TYR A 316 12.77 -4.93 18.18
CA TYR A 316 11.97 -4.27 17.16
C TYR A 316 11.63 -2.81 17.51
N GLU A 317 11.99 -2.37 18.73
CA GLU A 317 11.80 -1.01 19.26
C GLU A 317 10.37 -0.49 19.01
N ILE A 318 9.37 -1.35 19.25
CA ILE A 318 7.95 -0.99 19.05
C ILE A 318 7.52 0.00 20.13
N ALA A 319 7.91 -0.24 21.39
CA ALA A 319 7.62 0.68 22.49
C ALA A 319 8.19 2.08 22.27
N GLU A 320 9.39 2.20 21.70
CA GLU A 320 10.01 3.51 21.45
C GLU A 320 9.28 4.31 20.37
N ALA A 321 8.62 3.62 19.44
CA ALA A 321 7.84 4.24 18.37
C ALA A 321 6.47 4.75 18.84
N LEU A 322 5.97 4.27 19.98
CA LEU A 322 4.63 4.58 20.49
C LEU A 322 4.69 5.68 21.56
N SER A 323 3.65 6.49 21.64
CA SER A 323 3.53 7.44 22.76
C SER A 323 3.27 6.72 24.08
N ARG A 324 3.70 7.33 25.19
CA ARG A 324 3.47 6.78 26.54
C ARG A 324 1.98 6.58 26.85
N ASP A 325 1.12 7.45 26.34
CA ASP A 325 -0.33 7.34 26.52
C ASP A 325 -0.92 6.17 25.73
N GLN A 326 -0.47 5.96 24.48
CA GLN A 326 -0.84 4.80 23.67
C GLN A 326 -0.43 3.49 24.36
N LEU A 327 0.84 3.39 24.79
CA LEU A 327 1.34 2.21 25.52
C LEU A 327 0.53 1.93 26.78
N ARG A 328 0.26 2.95 27.58
CA ARG A 328 -0.56 2.81 28.80
C ARG A 328 -1.98 2.34 28.47
N GLY A 329 -2.58 2.84 27.38
CA GLY A 329 -3.88 2.40 26.89
C GLY A 329 -3.87 0.93 26.49
N PHE A 330 -2.89 0.52 25.68
CA PHE A 330 -2.74 -0.87 25.22
C PHE A 330 -2.49 -1.83 26.37
N CYS A 331 -1.57 -1.53 27.28
CA CYS A 331 -1.29 -2.37 28.44
C CYS A 331 -2.53 -2.57 29.34
N ARG A 332 -3.37 -1.54 29.49
CA ARG A 332 -4.63 -1.66 30.25
C ARG A 332 -5.61 -2.61 29.56
N HIS A 333 -5.80 -2.52 28.25
CA HIS A 333 -6.67 -3.44 27.53
C HIS A 333 -6.15 -4.88 27.57
N LEU A 334 -4.84 -5.07 27.34
CA LEU A 334 -4.22 -6.40 27.41
C LEU A 334 -4.34 -7.01 28.81
N ALA A 335 -4.21 -6.22 29.88
CA ALA A 335 -4.42 -6.67 31.24
C ALA A 335 -5.88 -7.11 31.52
N VAL A 336 -6.87 -6.48 30.88
CA VAL A 336 -8.28 -6.88 31.00
C VAL A 336 -8.53 -8.21 30.30
N ILE A 337 -8.04 -8.36 29.07
CA ILE A 337 -8.20 -9.59 28.27
C ILE A 337 -7.51 -10.77 28.96
N SER A 338 -6.27 -10.59 29.42
CA SER A 338 -5.51 -11.62 30.16
C SER A 338 -6.06 -11.87 31.57
N GLY A 339 -6.56 -10.84 32.26
CA GLY A 339 -7.17 -10.96 33.59
C GLY A 339 -8.46 -11.79 33.61
N GLY A 340 -9.10 -11.99 32.45
CA GLY A 340 -10.17 -12.97 32.28
C GLY A 340 -9.77 -14.41 32.64
N MET A 341 -8.48 -14.75 32.60
CA MET A 341 -7.96 -16.05 33.05
C MET A 341 -8.15 -16.31 34.54
N ASN A 342 -8.18 -15.26 35.38
CA ASN A 342 -8.26 -15.39 36.84
C ASN A 342 -9.69 -15.49 37.40
N LYS A 343 -10.73 -15.51 36.55
CA LYS A 343 -12.13 -15.66 36.99
C LYS A 343 -12.68 -17.09 36.91
N TRP A 344 -11.89 -18.04 36.39
CA TRP A 344 -12.28 -19.44 36.20
C TRP A 344 -11.30 -20.46 36.81
N THR A 345 -10.49 -20.03 37.76
CA THR A 345 -9.75 -20.88 38.71
C THR A 345 -10.26 -20.62 40.10
#